data_AF-A0A7Y9IEW6-F1
#
_entry.id   AF-A0A7Y9IEW6-F1
#
_cell.length_a   1.000
_cell.length_b   1.000
_cell.length_c   1.000
_cell.angle_alpha   90.00
_cell.angle_beta   90.00
_cell.angle_gamma   90.00
#
_symmetry.space_group_name_H-M   'P 1'
#
loop_
_entity.id
_entity.type
_entity.pdbx_description
1 polymer ?
#
loop_
_entity_poly.entity_id
_entity_poly.type
_entity_poly.pdbx_seq_one_letter_code
_entity_poly.pdbx_strand_id
1 'polypeptide(L)'
;MTTPFPEPVEGPSPRPYAFAPLPLGTIRPRGWLLDQLRLQADGLTGHLDEHWADVGPDNAWLGGSGDGWERGPYYLDGLLPLAYLLDDQRLIGKANRWVEATLASQRPDGSFGPYGMETSSGRDQSHDWWQFMIMLKVLTQYAEATGDPRVVPFLERYAEHLERDLPGRPLQSWARARGADLVLSILWLQRQAPDERWPRLAELIMEQTLDWTATLSDFPFRRKVTVWDPRSHGVNVAMGLRAPAIQSLITGDGSELAAVRAGLAALSTYHGQAHGLFSGDEWLSGTHPSQGLELCAVVEYLFSMEQLVSIFGEAEFGDLLELAAFNALPATISADWTSHQYDQQANQISCTVADRPWSNGPDANLFGLEPHFGCCTANLHQGWPKLVSHLWLGDQQGGLVAVGYAPCRVETEVADGARLGLEVTGEYPFRESVGLAVELDRPARFALRLRIPGWCATPALAINGEPVALDRRERGFAVLEREWRDGDRLELSLPMEVEVVRHQEPSVSVRRGPLVYALPIAEDWRPLRTRKRFSDWKVLPASQWQYGLDADAGFEIELAGVRRQPFQATQAPVRLRTRGRLVRNWGLKHNSAAAPPLVCDVEGQDSVPLHLVPYGSARLRITELPYLP
;
A
#
# COMPACT_ATOMS: atom_id res chain seq x y z
N MET A 1 -51.53 28.36 7.45
CA MET A 1 -50.67 28.04 8.61
C MET A 1 -49.40 27.44 8.05
N THR A 2 -48.38 28.28 7.89
CA THR A 2 -47.03 27.90 7.46
C THR A 2 -46.34 27.24 8.64
N THR A 3 -46.01 25.95 8.51
CA THR A 3 -45.10 25.28 9.44
C THR A 3 -43.75 26.01 9.41
N PRO A 4 -43.17 26.38 10.56
CA PRO A 4 -41.84 26.95 10.59
C PRO A 4 -40.83 25.89 10.14
N PHE A 5 -39.84 26.31 9.34
CA PHE A 5 -38.66 25.50 9.07
C PHE A 5 -38.01 25.14 10.41
N PRO A 6 -37.58 23.88 10.62
CA PRO A 6 -36.79 23.54 11.80
C PRO A 6 -35.53 24.41 11.83
N GLU A 7 -35.17 24.89 13.02
CA GLU A 7 -33.91 25.60 13.24
C GLU A 7 -32.72 24.72 12.79
N PRO A 8 -31.66 25.31 12.21
CA PRO A 8 -30.46 24.57 11.85
C PRO A 8 -29.88 23.95 13.13
N VAL A 9 -29.96 22.62 13.21
CA VAL A 9 -29.14 21.85 14.14
C VAL A 9 -27.71 22.09 13.71
N GLU A 10 -26.86 22.61 14.60
CA GLU A 10 -25.41 22.67 14.38
C GLU A 10 -24.95 21.30 13.89
N GLY A 11 -24.60 21.21 12.60
CA GLY A 11 -24.15 19.96 12.00
C GLY A 11 -22.87 19.47 12.68
N PRO A 12 -22.65 18.15 12.76
CA PRO A 12 -21.43 17.63 13.38
C PRO A 12 -20.21 18.11 12.60
N SER A 13 -19.32 18.84 13.29
CA SER A 13 -18.01 19.18 12.73
C SER A 13 -17.13 17.92 12.71
N PRO A 14 -16.51 17.56 11.57
CA PRO A 14 -15.67 16.39 11.53
C PRO A 14 -14.52 16.48 12.53
N ARG A 15 -14.19 15.35 13.17
CA ARG A 15 -13.05 15.27 14.08
C ARG A 15 -11.75 15.47 13.30
N PRO A 16 -10.73 16.09 13.93
CA PRO A 16 -9.43 16.24 13.28
C PRO A 16 -8.72 14.89 13.20
N TYR A 17 -7.80 14.79 12.24
CA TYR A 17 -6.87 13.68 12.15
C TYR A 17 -5.91 13.75 13.35
N ALA A 18 -5.45 12.59 13.86
CA ALA A 18 -4.39 12.60 14.86
C ALA A 18 -3.10 13.19 14.28
N PHE A 19 -2.76 12.85 13.04
CA PHE A 19 -1.64 13.38 12.28
C PHE A 19 -2.10 13.84 10.89
N ALA A 20 -1.71 15.05 10.49
CA ALA A 20 -2.12 15.68 9.24
C ALA A 20 -1.30 15.14 8.05
N PRO A 21 -1.94 14.68 6.95
CA PRO A 21 -1.24 14.51 5.69
C PRO A 21 -0.58 15.83 5.25
N LEU A 22 0.65 15.74 4.74
CA LEU A 22 1.32 16.87 4.11
C LEU A 22 0.92 16.94 2.63
N PRO A 23 0.82 18.13 2.03
CA PRO A 23 0.48 18.26 0.62
C PRO A 23 1.43 17.46 -0.28
N LEU A 24 0.90 16.82 -1.32
CA LEU A 24 1.69 16.09 -2.30
C LEU A 24 2.82 16.96 -2.87
N GLY A 25 4.04 16.43 -2.90
CA GLY A 25 5.24 17.16 -3.33
C GLY A 25 6.06 17.77 -2.19
N THR A 26 5.51 17.84 -0.97
CA THR A 26 6.23 18.24 0.26
C THR A 26 7.38 17.29 0.60
N ILE A 27 7.21 16.00 0.31
CA ILE A 27 8.22 14.96 0.55
C ILE A 27 8.75 14.50 -0.80
N ARG A 28 10.06 14.61 -1.02
CA ARG A 28 10.73 14.16 -2.25
C ARG A 28 11.61 12.95 -1.96
N PRO A 29 11.52 11.87 -2.76
CA PRO A 29 12.33 10.68 -2.54
C PRO A 29 13.81 10.95 -2.82
N ARG A 30 14.70 10.28 -2.09
CA ARG A 30 16.15 10.26 -2.28
C ARG A 30 16.67 8.83 -2.33
N GLY A 31 17.98 8.66 -2.55
CA GLY A 31 18.65 7.35 -2.47
C GLY A 31 17.97 6.23 -3.25
N TRP A 32 17.90 5.04 -2.62
CA TRP A 32 17.31 3.86 -3.24
C TRP A 32 15.82 4.02 -3.55
N LEU A 33 15.08 4.82 -2.78
CA LEU A 33 13.64 5.03 -2.98
C LEU A 33 13.39 5.85 -4.25
N LEU A 34 14.20 6.90 -4.49
CA LEU A 34 14.18 7.65 -5.74
C LEU A 34 14.47 6.75 -6.94
N ASP A 35 15.41 5.81 -6.80
CA ASP A 35 15.72 4.85 -7.85
C ASP A 35 14.54 3.91 -8.15
N GLN A 36 13.77 3.50 -7.13
CA GLN A 36 12.54 2.72 -7.33
C GLN A 36 11.46 3.50 -8.07
N LEU A 37 11.22 4.76 -7.69
CA LEU A 37 10.25 5.61 -8.40
C LEU A 37 10.69 5.86 -9.85
N ARG A 38 12.00 6.01 -10.11
CA ARG A 38 12.53 6.13 -11.47
C ARG A 38 12.36 4.85 -12.29
N LEU A 39 12.62 3.67 -11.71
CA LEU A 39 12.36 2.39 -12.39
C LEU A 39 10.86 2.25 -12.70
N GLN A 40 10.00 2.63 -11.77
CA GLN A 40 8.55 2.65 -11.99
C GLN A 40 8.13 3.61 -13.11
N ALA A 41 8.74 4.81 -13.18
CA ALA A 41 8.52 5.81 -14.22
C ALA A 41 9.06 5.36 -15.59
N ASP A 42 10.17 4.62 -15.61
CA ASP A 42 10.76 4.02 -16.81
C ASP A 42 10.02 2.73 -17.23
N GLY A 43 9.20 2.15 -16.35
CA GLY A 43 8.48 0.90 -16.55
C GLY A 43 7.02 1.08 -16.98
N LEU A 44 6.14 0.24 -16.45
CA LEU A 44 4.70 0.24 -16.72
C LEU A 44 4.09 1.63 -16.50
N THR A 45 4.32 2.29 -15.37
CA THR A 45 3.62 3.55 -15.03
C THR A 45 3.82 4.65 -16.06
N GLY A 46 5.04 4.86 -16.54
CA GLY A 46 5.30 5.97 -17.47
C GLY A 46 4.98 5.67 -18.93
N HIS A 47 4.59 4.44 -19.26
CA HIS A 47 4.42 3.99 -20.64
C HIS A 47 3.20 3.06 -20.85
N LEU A 48 2.33 2.88 -19.86
CA LEU A 48 1.19 1.97 -19.96
C LEU A 48 0.23 2.41 -21.07
N ASP A 49 -0.01 3.72 -21.18
CA ASP A 49 -0.83 4.39 -22.21
C ASP A 49 -0.34 4.13 -23.65
N GLU A 50 0.94 3.80 -23.82
CA GLU A 50 1.55 3.48 -25.12
C GLU A 50 1.34 2.01 -25.53
N HIS A 51 0.96 1.15 -24.57
CA HIS A 51 1.02 -0.30 -24.71
C HIS A 51 -0.26 -1.04 -24.31
N TRP A 52 -1.20 -0.36 -23.65
CA TRP A 52 -2.46 -0.93 -23.18
C TRP A 52 -3.62 0.01 -23.52
N ALA A 53 -4.56 -0.48 -24.34
CA ALA A 53 -5.62 0.33 -24.93
C ALA A 53 -6.53 0.99 -23.89
N ASP A 54 -6.74 0.32 -22.76
CA ASP A 54 -7.65 0.75 -21.70
C ASP A 54 -7.20 2.02 -20.98
N VAL A 55 -5.94 2.42 -21.10
CA VAL A 55 -5.44 3.72 -20.62
C VAL A 55 -4.78 4.52 -21.74
N GLY A 56 -5.03 4.11 -22.98
CA GLY A 56 -4.54 4.75 -24.18
C GLY A 56 -5.34 5.99 -24.57
N PRO A 57 -5.03 6.60 -25.73
CA PRO A 57 -5.64 7.85 -26.17
C PRO A 57 -7.14 7.77 -26.47
N ASP A 58 -7.70 6.58 -26.68
CA ASP A 58 -9.13 6.33 -26.93
C ASP A 58 -9.93 6.06 -25.64
N ASN A 59 -9.32 6.15 -24.45
CA ASN A 59 -10.06 6.02 -23.20
C ASN A 59 -11.20 7.07 -23.09
N ALA A 60 -12.36 6.68 -22.57
CA ALA A 60 -13.54 7.56 -22.56
C ALA A 60 -13.39 8.78 -21.64
N TRP A 61 -12.56 8.72 -20.59
CA TRP A 61 -12.22 9.88 -19.76
C TRP A 61 -11.42 10.95 -20.52
N LEU A 62 -10.79 10.58 -21.63
CA LEU A 62 -10.10 11.47 -22.55
C LEU A 62 -10.97 11.89 -23.74
N GLY A 63 -12.27 11.54 -23.73
CA GLY A 63 -13.23 11.84 -24.79
C GLY A 63 -13.30 10.78 -25.90
N GLY A 64 -12.65 9.63 -25.73
CA GLY A 64 -12.71 8.50 -26.67
C GLY A 64 -13.89 7.54 -26.41
N SER A 65 -13.80 6.34 -26.99
CA SER A 65 -14.85 5.30 -26.92
C SER A 65 -14.45 4.01 -26.19
N GLY A 66 -13.23 3.97 -25.64
CA GLY A 66 -12.70 2.85 -24.85
C GLY A 66 -13.21 2.82 -23.41
N ASP A 67 -12.43 2.21 -22.50
CA ASP A 67 -12.85 2.03 -21.10
C ASP A 67 -13.25 3.38 -20.44
N GLY A 68 -14.46 3.42 -19.88
CA GLY A 68 -14.99 4.59 -19.17
C GLY A 68 -15.21 4.37 -17.68
N TRP A 69 -14.77 3.23 -17.15
CA TRP A 69 -15.01 2.84 -15.76
C TRP A 69 -13.78 3.15 -14.90
N GLU A 70 -13.15 2.15 -14.29
CA GLU A 70 -12.13 2.37 -13.25
C GLU A 70 -10.67 2.36 -13.74
N ARG A 71 -10.36 1.80 -14.92
CA ARG A 71 -8.96 1.55 -15.34
C ARG A 71 -8.17 2.85 -15.57
N GLY A 72 -8.76 3.82 -16.26
CA GLY A 72 -8.19 5.16 -16.43
C GLY A 72 -7.96 5.89 -15.10
N PRO A 73 -8.99 6.05 -14.25
CA PRO A 73 -8.85 6.65 -12.93
C PRO A 73 -7.79 5.99 -12.05
N TYR A 74 -7.74 4.66 -11.97
CA TYR A 74 -6.72 3.95 -11.20
C TYR A 74 -5.30 4.21 -11.70
N TYR A 75 -5.11 4.17 -13.02
CA TYR A 75 -3.81 4.48 -13.62
C TYR A 75 -3.34 5.88 -13.21
N LEU A 76 -4.25 6.85 -13.26
CA LEU A 76 -3.98 8.22 -12.90
C LEU A 76 -3.72 8.43 -11.39
N ASP A 77 -4.38 7.66 -10.53
CA ASP A 77 -4.21 7.66 -9.06
C ASP A 77 -2.80 7.19 -8.61
N GLY A 78 -2.03 6.56 -9.49
CA GLY A 78 -0.60 6.32 -9.29
C GLY A 78 0.33 7.16 -10.17
N LEU A 79 -0.05 7.44 -11.42
CA LEU A 79 0.75 8.27 -12.33
C LEU A 79 0.94 9.69 -11.81
N LEU A 80 -0.13 10.32 -11.32
CA LEU A 80 -0.10 11.71 -10.86
C LEU A 80 0.87 11.89 -9.69
N PRO A 81 0.73 11.18 -8.56
CA PRO A 81 1.68 11.34 -7.45
C PRO A 81 3.12 11.00 -7.87
N LEU A 82 3.33 9.97 -8.69
CA LEU A 82 4.67 9.65 -9.21
C LEU A 82 5.29 10.83 -9.97
N ALA A 83 4.51 11.47 -10.84
CA ALA A 83 4.96 12.57 -11.69
C ALA A 83 5.43 13.78 -10.86
N TYR A 84 4.63 14.21 -9.89
CA TYR A 84 4.92 15.37 -9.05
C TYR A 84 6.03 15.11 -8.02
N LEU A 85 6.10 13.91 -7.46
CA LEU A 85 7.19 13.52 -6.54
C LEU A 85 8.55 13.49 -7.24
N LEU A 86 8.58 13.05 -8.51
CA LEU A 86 9.80 13.03 -9.33
C LEU A 86 10.13 14.37 -10.00
N ASP A 87 9.19 15.30 -10.04
CA ASP A 87 9.25 16.49 -10.89
C ASP A 87 9.54 16.14 -12.37
N ASP A 88 8.96 15.03 -12.86
CA ASP A 88 9.12 14.57 -14.24
C ASP A 88 8.10 15.28 -15.14
N GLN A 89 8.55 16.32 -15.84
CA GLN A 89 7.72 17.14 -16.73
C GLN A 89 7.02 16.35 -17.84
N ARG A 90 7.60 15.23 -18.30
CA ARG A 90 6.94 14.36 -19.29
C ARG A 90 5.76 13.63 -18.64
N LEU A 91 5.93 13.10 -17.43
CA LEU A 91 4.84 12.44 -16.71
C LEU A 91 3.77 13.43 -16.24
N ILE A 92 4.17 14.63 -15.81
CA ILE A 92 3.24 15.71 -15.46
C ILE A 92 2.38 16.06 -16.68
N GLY A 93 2.99 16.20 -17.86
CA GLY A 93 2.26 16.42 -19.11
C GLY A 93 1.25 15.30 -19.43
N LYS A 94 1.63 14.03 -19.19
CA LYS A 94 0.71 12.89 -19.33
C LYS A 94 -0.46 12.98 -18.35
N ALA A 95 -0.18 13.14 -17.06
CA ALA A 95 -1.21 13.22 -16.02
C ALA A 95 -2.16 14.40 -16.23
N ASN A 96 -1.62 15.59 -16.56
CA ASN A 96 -2.42 16.80 -16.74
C ASN A 96 -3.40 16.69 -17.92
N ARG A 97 -3.10 15.90 -18.97
CA ARG A 97 -4.07 15.64 -20.04
C ARG A 97 -5.37 15.05 -19.49
N TRP A 98 -5.28 14.13 -18.53
CA TRP A 98 -6.45 13.53 -17.89
C TRP A 98 -7.13 14.52 -16.95
N VAL A 99 -6.38 15.26 -16.15
CA VAL A 99 -6.93 16.28 -15.24
C VAL A 99 -7.74 17.32 -16.01
N GLU A 100 -7.17 17.87 -17.10
CA GLU A 100 -7.87 18.86 -17.93
C GLU A 100 -9.13 18.28 -18.58
N ALA A 101 -9.06 17.05 -19.09
CA ALA A 101 -10.24 16.38 -19.66
C ALA A 101 -11.33 16.16 -18.60
N THR A 102 -10.95 15.73 -17.39
CA THR A 102 -11.88 15.56 -16.26
C THR A 102 -12.52 16.89 -15.86
N LEU A 103 -11.74 17.96 -15.65
CA LEU A 103 -12.27 19.27 -15.28
C LEU A 103 -13.21 19.82 -16.36
N ALA A 104 -12.88 19.65 -17.64
CA ALA A 104 -13.70 20.08 -18.77
C ALA A 104 -14.99 19.26 -18.93
N SER A 105 -15.08 18.06 -18.35
CA SER A 105 -16.24 17.18 -18.48
C SER A 105 -17.41 17.53 -17.56
N GLN A 106 -17.27 18.52 -16.67
CA GLN A 106 -18.31 18.84 -15.70
C GLN A 106 -19.55 19.46 -16.35
N ARG A 107 -20.71 18.86 -16.08
CA ARG A 107 -22.01 19.22 -16.65
C ARG A 107 -22.75 20.26 -15.79
N PRO A 108 -23.79 20.93 -16.32
CA PRO A 108 -24.53 21.95 -15.57
C PRO A 108 -25.13 21.48 -14.24
N ASP A 109 -25.44 20.19 -14.13
CA ASP A 109 -26.02 19.57 -12.94
C ASP A 109 -24.98 19.16 -11.87
N GLY A 110 -23.69 19.42 -12.13
CA GLY A 110 -22.56 19.12 -11.25
C GLY A 110 -21.88 17.78 -11.52
N SER A 111 -22.52 16.87 -12.25
CA SER A 111 -21.96 15.57 -12.61
C SER A 111 -20.80 15.70 -13.61
N PHE A 112 -19.88 14.73 -13.68
CA PHE A 112 -18.71 14.77 -14.58
C PHE A 112 -18.36 13.40 -15.17
N GLY A 113 -17.34 13.34 -16.02
CA GLY A 113 -16.81 12.11 -16.60
C GLY A 113 -17.62 11.56 -17.79
N PRO A 114 -17.29 10.34 -18.27
CA PRO A 114 -17.91 9.72 -19.44
C PRO A 114 -19.43 9.54 -19.36
N TYR A 115 -20.12 9.60 -20.51
CA TYR A 115 -21.58 9.40 -20.63
C TYR A 115 -22.00 7.92 -20.66
N GLY A 116 -21.13 7.05 -21.19
CA GLY A 116 -21.33 5.60 -21.26
C GLY A 116 -20.38 4.89 -20.31
N MET A 117 -20.89 3.94 -19.53
CA MET A 117 -20.11 3.16 -18.55
C MET A 117 -19.99 1.71 -18.97
N GLU A 118 -19.89 1.45 -20.28
CA GLU A 118 -19.50 0.14 -20.78
C GLU A 118 -18.00 -0.05 -20.50
N THR A 119 -17.67 -1.14 -19.80
CA THR A 119 -16.27 -1.54 -19.62
C THR A 119 -15.69 -2.01 -20.95
N SER A 120 -14.37 -2.07 -21.08
CA SER A 120 -13.72 -2.72 -22.24
C SER A 120 -14.15 -4.18 -22.46
N SER A 121 -14.72 -4.82 -21.44
CA SER A 121 -15.33 -6.16 -21.50
C SER A 121 -16.83 -6.17 -21.84
N GLY A 122 -17.42 -5.04 -22.22
CA GLY A 122 -18.83 -4.91 -22.58
C GLY A 122 -19.81 -5.05 -21.42
N ARG A 123 -19.37 -4.84 -20.16
CA ARG A 123 -20.28 -4.85 -19.00
C ARG A 123 -20.82 -3.45 -18.76
N ASP A 124 -22.12 -3.32 -18.62
CA ASP A 124 -22.77 -2.07 -18.23
C ASP A 124 -22.60 -1.83 -16.72
N GLN A 125 -21.85 -0.78 -16.38
CA GLN A 125 -21.63 -0.31 -15.00
C GLN A 125 -22.34 1.03 -14.74
N SER A 126 -23.36 1.38 -15.52
CA SER A 126 -24.04 2.68 -15.48
C SER A 126 -24.67 3.08 -14.14
N HIS A 127 -24.80 2.12 -13.23
CA HIS A 127 -25.36 2.32 -11.90
C HIS A 127 -24.28 2.44 -10.80
N ASP A 128 -23.00 2.23 -11.14
CA ASP A 128 -21.90 2.29 -10.18
C ASP A 128 -21.30 3.70 -10.09
N TRP A 129 -20.93 4.10 -8.87
CA TRP A 129 -20.32 5.40 -8.58
C TRP A 129 -18.80 5.32 -8.43
N TRP A 130 -18.25 4.10 -8.40
CA TRP A 130 -16.89 3.81 -7.99
C TRP A 130 -15.80 4.59 -8.74
N GLN A 131 -15.88 4.65 -10.05
CA GLN A 131 -14.93 5.36 -10.92
C GLN A 131 -14.79 6.85 -10.59
N PHE A 132 -15.89 7.49 -10.18
CA PHE A 132 -15.86 8.90 -9.78
C PHE A 132 -15.14 9.09 -8.45
N MET A 133 -15.24 8.12 -7.53
CA MET A 133 -14.53 8.16 -6.24
C MET A 133 -13.01 8.18 -6.45
N ILE A 134 -12.50 7.33 -7.36
CA ILE A 134 -11.07 7.32 -7.71
C ILE A 134 -10.67 8.65 -8.36
N MET A 135 -11.46 9.15 -9.32
CA MET A 135 -11.11 10.40 -10.01
C MET A 135 -11.15 11.61 -9.08
N LEU A 136 -12.02 11.64 -8.07
CA LEU A 136 -11.99 12.69 -7.04
C LEU A 136 -10.72 12.61 -6.20
N LYS A 137 -10.31 11.40 -5.79
CA LYS A 137 -9.03 11.18 -5.10
C LYS A 137 -7.85 11.67 -5.94
N VAL A 138 -7.89 11.52 -7.27
CA VAL A 138 -6.89 12.12 -8.16
C VAL A 138 -6.93 13.65 -8.11
N LEU A 139 -8.12 14.26 -8.19
CA LEU A 139 -8.25 15.71 -8.20
C LEU A 139 -7.81 16.34 -6.87
N THR A 140 -8.07 15.71 -5.73
CA THR A 140 -7.58 16.20 -4.43
C THR A 140 -6.05 16.18 -4.37
N GLN A 141 -5.41 15.08 -4.81
CA GLN A 141 -3.94 15.00 -4.93
C GLN A 141 -3.38 16.05 -5.90
N TYR A 142 -4.06 16.29 -7.03
CA TYR A 142 -3.67 17.33 -7.99
C TYR A 142 -3.72 18.73 -7.35
N ALA A 143 -4.80 19.04 -6.62
CA ALA A 143 -4.93 20.31 -5.92
C ALA A 143 -3.83 20.48 -4.85
N GLU A 144 -3.50 19.42 -4.11
CA GLU A 144 -2.40 19.46 -3.14
C GLU A 144 -1.04 19.71 -3.79
N ALA A 145 -0.79 19.15 -4.99
CA ALA A 145 0.47 19.34 -5.70
C ALA A 145 0.61 20.69 -6.41
N THR A 146 -0.51 21.32 -6.79
CA THR A 146 -0.50 22.48 -7.72
C THR A 146 -1.14 23.74 -7.16
N GLY A 147 -2.00 23.63 -6.16
CA GLY A 147 -2.84 24.73 -5.69
C GLY A 147 -3.88 25.21 -6.71
N ASP A 148 -4.26 24.37 -7.68
CA ASP A 148 -5.18 24.77 -8.75
C ASP A 148 -6.55 25.22 -8.18
N PRO A 149 -6.93 26.50 -8.36
CA PRO A 149 -8.15 27.06 -7.76
C PRO A 149 -9.44 26.53 -8.39
N ARG A 150 -9.37 25.79 -9.51
CA ARG A 150 -10.54 25.21 -10.18
C ARG A 150 -11.08 23.97 -9.46
N VAL A 151 -10.23 23.28 -8.70
CA VAL A 151 -10.57 21.96 -8.13
C VAL A 151 -11.61 22.06 -7.02
N VAL A 152 -11.48 23.02 -6.11
CA VAL A 152 -12.44 23.18 -5.00
C VAL A 152 -13.86 23.46 -5.53
N PRO A 153 -14.10 24.47 -6.41
CA PRO A 153 -15.42 24.69 -7.00
C PRO A 153 -15.96 23.50 -7.81
N PHE A 154 -15.07 22.72 -8.45
CA PHE A 154 -15.47 21.50 -9.14
C PHE A 154 -16.02 20.48 -8.16
N LEU A 155 -15.30 20.23 -7.05
CA LEU A 155 -15.73 19.28 -6.01
C LEU A 155 -17.02 19.72 -5.32
N GLU A 156 -17.20 21.02 -5.02
CA GLU A 156 -18.45 21.55 -4.45
C GLU A 156 -19.65 21.22 -5.33
N ARG A 157 -19.56 21.50 -6.63
CA ARG A 157 -20.64 21.19 -7.58
C ARG A 157 -20.91 19.70 -7.73
N TYR A 158 -19.87 18.86 -7.64
CA TYR A 158 -20.09 17.41 -7.66
C TYR A 158 -20.69 16.91 -6.34
N ALA A 159 -20.30 17.47 -5.20
CA ALA A 159 -20.90 17.16 -3.91
C ALA A 159 -22.39 17.56 -3.87
N GLU A 160 -22.76 18.69 -4.47
CA GLU A 160 -24.18 19.08 -4.68
C GLU A 160 -24.94 18.11 -5.58
N HIS A 161 -24.29 17.57 -6.62
CA HIS A 161 -24.86 16.51 -7.43
C HIS A 161 -25.10 15.24 -6.60
N LEU A 162 -24.13 14.83 -5.78
CA LEU A 162 -24.26 13.67 -4.90
C LEU A 162 -25.38 13.84 -3.87
N GLU A 163 -25.44 14.99 -3.18
CA GLU A 163 -26.47 15.29 -2.18
C GLU A 163 -27.88 15.17 -2.76
N ARG A 164 -28.07 15.64 -4.00
CA ARG A 164 -29.35 15.57 -4.70
C ARG A 164 -29.70 14.15 -5.17
N ASP A 165 -28.73 13.42 -5.72
CA ASP A 165 -29.00 12.20 -6.49
C ASP A 165 -28.84 10.90 -5.67
N LEU A 166 -27.95 10.86 -4.67
CA LEU A 166 -27.71 9.66 -3.84
C LEU A 166 -28.96 9.10 -3.15
N PRO A 167 -29.91 9.91 -2.63
CA PRO A 167 -31.15 9.36 -2.06
C PRO A 167 -32.01 8.60 -3.08
N GLY A 168 -31.99 9.01 -4.35
CA GLY A 168 -32.73 8.37 -5.44
C GLY A 168 -31.95 7.28 -6.17
N ARG A 169 -30.62 7.32 -6.13
CA ARG A 169 -29.69 6.36 -6.75
C ARG A 169 -28.58 5.99 -5.75
N PRO A 170 -28.89 5.18 -4.73
CA PRO A 170 -27.96 4.86 -3.65
C PRO A 170 -26.75 4.08 -4.16
N LEU A 171 -25.69 4.02 -3.35
CA LEU A 171 -24.51 3.22 -3.63
C LEU A 171 -24.88 1.74 -3.78
N GLN A 172 -24.39 1.11 -4.85
CA GLN A 172 -24.58 -0.31 -5.15
C GLN A 172 -23.23 -0.94 -5.50
N SER A 173 -23.20 -2.28 -5.58
CA SER A 173 -22.03 -3.04 -6.07
C SER A 173 -20.70 -2.60 -5.43
N TRP A 174 -19.73 -2.15 -6.23
CA TRP A 174 -18.40 -1.76 -5.79
C TRP A 174 -18.42 -0.47 -4.99
N ALA A 175 -19.18 0.55 -5.42
CA ALA A 175 -19.35 1.79 -4.67
C ALA A 175 -19.90 1.53 -3.25
N ARG A 176 -20.80 0.56 -3.08
CA ARG A 176 -21.33 0.21 -1.75
C ARG A 176 -20.23 -0.34 -0.83
N ALA A 177 -19.32 -1.15 -1.36
CA ALA A 177 -18.21 -1.69 -0.56
C ALA A 177 -17.11 -0.65 -0.28
N ARG A 178 -17.00 0.39 -1.12
CA ARG A 178 -15.86 1.31 -1.17
C ARG A 178 -16.23 2.77 -0.85
N GLY A 179 -17.46 3.05 -0.40
CA GLY A 179 -17.97 4.42 -0.23
C GLY A 179 -17.15 5.30 0.74
N ALA A 180 -16.39 4.70 1.67
CA ALA A 180 -15.47 5.43 2.53
C ALA A 180 -14.39 6.21 1.73
N ASP A 181 -13.99 5.75 0.55
CA ASP A 181 -13.04 6.47 -0.31
C ASP A 181 -13.62 7.76 -0.87
N LEU A 182 -14.93 7.78 -1.16
CA LEU A 182 -15.62 9.01 -1.55
C LEU A 182 -15.62 10.00 -0.38
N VAL A 183 -15.87 9.50 0.83
CA VAL A 183 -15.88 10.31 2.05
C VAL A 183 -14.53 11.00 2.29
N LEU A 184 -13.39 10.35 2.00
CA LEU A 184 -12.08 11.01 2.09
C LEU A 184 -12.02 12.30 1.26
N SER A 185 -12.57 12.29 0.05
CA SER A 185 -12.61 13.45 -0.84
C SER A 185 -13.60 14.51 -0.35
N ILE A 186 -14.73 14.12 0.23
CA ILE A 186 -15.70 15.05 0.83
C ILE A 186 -15.13 15.71 2.09
N LEU A 187 -14.41 14.95 2.94
CA LEU A 187 -13.75 15.51 4.12
C LEU A 187 -12.54 16.38 3.74
N TRP A 188 -11.86 16.07 2.63
CA TRP A 188 -10.88 16.99 2.04
C TRP A 188 -11.54 18.30 1.63
N LEU A 189 -12.67 18.24 0.90
CA LEU A 189 -13.43 19.42 0.51
C LEU A 189 -13.86 20.25 1.74
N GLN A 190 -14.37 19.61 2.79
CA GLN A 190 -14.73 20.28 4.03
C GLN A 190 -13.59 21.07 4.68
N ARG A 191 -12.33 20.61 4.53
CA ARG A 191 -11.17 21.36 5.04
C ARG A 191 -10.81 22.56 4.16
N GLN A 192 -11.06 22.47 2.86
CA GLN A 192 -10.74 23.55 1.91
C GLN A 192 -11.85 24.61 1.84
N ALA A 193 -13.11 24.19 1.88
CA ALA A 193 -14.31 25.01 1.79
C ALA A 193 -15.36 24.49 2.79
N PRO A 194 -15.27 24.90 4.07
CA PRO A 194 -16.19 24.43 5.10
C PRO A 194 -17.66 24.80 4.83
N ASP A 195 -18.54 23.80 4.84
CA ASP A 195 -19.99 23.96 4.67
C ASP A 195 -20.71 22.86 5.47
N GLU A 196 -21.82 23.18 6.15
CA GLU A 196 -22.58 22.19 6.93
C GLU A 196 -23.17 21.04 6.08
N ARG A 197 -23.26 21.22 4.75
CA ARG A 197 -23.70 20.19 3.81
C ARG A 197 -22.69 19.04 3.69
N TRP A 198 -21.38 19.30 3.72
CA TRP A 198 -20.38 18.26 3.45
C TRP A 198 -20.32 17.17 4.52
N PRO A 199 -20.35 17.48 5.83
CA PRO A 199 -20.46 16.45 6.86
C PRO A 199 -21.74 15.63 6.73
N ARG A 200 -22.91 16.25 6.46
CA ARG A 200 -24.19 15.53 6.25
C ARG A 200 -24.14 14.61 5.03
N LEU A 201 -23.52 15.05 3.94
CA LEU A 201 -23.30 14.22 2.77
C LEU A 201 -22.37 13.03 3.10
N ALA A 202 -21.31 13.27 3.88
CA ALA A 202 -20.40 12.23 4.31
C ALA A 202 -21.11 11.18 5.19
N GLU A 203 -22.01 11.59 6.09
CA GLU A 203 -22.88 10.69 6.85
C GLU A 203 -23.74 9.82 5.94
N LEU A 204 -24.46 10.42 4.99
CA LEU A 204 -25.29 9.69 4.02
C LEU A 204 -24.48 8.66 3.23
N ILE A 205 -23.27 9.01 2.80
CA ILE A 205 -22.39 8.08 2.08
C ILE A 205 -21.98 6.91 2.99
N MET A 206 -21.63 7.19 4.26
CA MET A 206 -21.29 6.14 5.22
C MET A 206 -22.48 5.23 5.54
N GLU A 207 -23.69 5.78 5.67
CA GLU A 207 -24.93 5.00 5.87
C GLU A 207 -25.21 4.03 4.71
N GLN A 208 -24.85 4.42 3.49
CA GLN A 208 -24.98 3.58 2.30
C GLN A 208 -23.80 2.62 2.11
N THR A 209 -22.67 2.84 2.78
CA THR A 209 -21.48 2.00 2.70
C THR A 209 -21.69 0.70 3.47
N LEU A 210 -21.02 -0.40 3.08
CA LEU A 210 -21.00 -1.62 3.88
C LEU A 210 -20.50 -1.31 5.30
N ASP A 211 -21.16 -1.89 6.30
CA ASP A 211 -20.79 -1.73 7.71
C ASP A 211 -19.52 -2.54 8.02
N TRP A 212 -18.38 -1.94 7.65
CA TRP A 212 -17.06 -2.48 7.91
C TRP A 212 -16.72 -2.48 9.39
N THR A 213 -17.24 -1.53 10.17
CA THR A 213 -17.01 -1.48 11.63
C THR A 213 -17.62 -2.71 12.31
N ALA A 214 -18.88 -3.05 12.01
CA ALA A 214 -19.48 -4.29 12.51
C ALA A 214 -18.80 -5.55 11.92
N THR A 215 -18.50 -5.54 10.62
CA THR A 215 -17.86 -6.69 9.94
C THR A 215 -16.48 -7.02 10.52
N LEU A 216 -15.67 -6.02 10.86
CA LEU A 216 -14.34 -6.24 11.45
C LEU A 216 -14.41 -6.56 12.95
N SER A 217 -15.42 -6.04 13.66
CA SER A 217 -15.66 -6.36 15.07
C SER A 217 -16.09 -7.81 15.28
N ASP A 218 -16.97 -8.34 14.43
CA ASP A 218 -17.37 -9.76 14.42
C ASP A 218 -17.07 -10.39 13.05
N PHE A 219 -15.78 -10.68 12.84
CA PHE A 219 -15.29 -11.16 11.56
C PHE A 219 -15.88 -12.54 11.18
N PRO A 220 -16.67 -12.62 10.08
CA PRO A 220 -17.43 -13.83 9.76
C PRO A 220 -16.64 -14.84 8.93
N PHE A 221 -15.55 -14.43 8.27
CA PHE A 221 -14.79 -15.26 7.35
C PHE A 221 -13.62 -15.94 8.07
N ARG A 222 -13.89 -17.00 8.83
CA ARG A 222 -12.84 -17.69 9.63
C ARG A 222 -12.20 -18.88 8.92
N ARG A 223 -12.48 -19.04 7.62
CA ARG A 223 -12.06 -20.15 6.74
C ARG A 223 -11.98 -19.64 5.31
N LYS A 224 -11.30 -20.40 4.44
CA LYS A 224 -11.29 -20.15 2.99
C LYS A 224 -12.72 -19.97 2.47
N VAL A 225 -12.95 -18.87 1.78
CA VAL A 225 -14.24 -18.51 1.19
C VAL A 225 -14.37 -19.15 -0.19
N THR A 226 -15.59 -19.59 -0.51
CA THR A 226 -15.90 -20.28 -1.78
C THR A 226 -17.16 -19.74 -2.47
N VAL A 227 -17.80 -18.73 -1.88
CA VAL A 227 -19.03 -18.11 -2.37
C VAL A 227 -18.88 -16.60 -2.31
N TRP A 228 -19.35 -15.89 -3.34
CA TRP A 228 -19.22 -14.44 -3.41
C TRP A 228 -19.91 -13.74 -2.24
N ASP A 229 -19.11 -12.98 -1.49
CA ASP A 229 -19.56 -11.94 -0.56
C ASP A 229 -18.62 -10.73 -0.74
N PRO A 230 -19.14 -9.51 -0.99
CA PRO A 230 -18.31 -8.33 -1.20
C PRO A 230 -17.40 -8.01 -0.01
N ARG A 231 -17.72 -8.49 1.20
CA ARG A 231 -16.92 -8.34 2.42
C ARG A 231 -15.79 -9.36 2.54
N SER A 232 -15.73 -10.33 1.63
CA SER A 232 -14.66 -11.34 1.53
C SER A 232 -13.74 -11.12 0.33
N HIS A 233 -14.12 -10.25 -0.60
CA HIS A 233 -13.28 -9.89 -1.75
C HIS A 233 -12.00 -9.21 -1.27
N GLY A 234 -10.83 -9.73 -1.65
CA GLY A 234 -9.53 -9.38 -1.05
C GLY A 234 -9.25 -7.87 -1.09
N VAL A 235 -9.47 -7.23 -2.23
CA VAL A 235 -9.30 -5.77 -2.38
C VAL A 235 -10.31 -5.00 -1.54
N ASN A 236 -11.57 -5.45 -1.50
CA ASN A 236 -12.60 -4.77 -0.71
C ASN A 236 -12.28 -4.86 0.78
N VAL A 237 -11.74 -5.98 1.26
CA VAL A 237 -11.25 -6.11 2.64
C VAL A 237 -10.09 -5.14 2.88
N ALA A 238 -9.11 -5.10 1.98
CA ALA A 238 -7.97 -4.19 2.09
C ALA A 238 -8.42 -2.73 2.20
N MET A 239 -9.41 -2.32 1.41
CA MET A 239 -10.03 -1.00 1.45
C MET A 239 -10.94 -0.81 2.66
N GLY A 240 -11.68 -1.83 3.07
CA GLY A 240 -12.61 -1.82 4.19
C GLY A 240 -11.92 -1.57 5.53
N LEU A 241 -10.63 -1.91 5.65
CA LEU A 241 -9.82 -1.67 6.85
C LEU A 241 -9.73 -0.19 7.24
N ARG A 242 -9.76 0.75 6.29
CA ARG A 242 -9.77 2.20 6.59
C ARG A 242 -11.16 2.77 6.83
N ALA A 243 -12.23 2.05 6.47
CA ALA A 243 -13.59 2.57 6.56
C ALA A 243 -14.02 2.93 8.00
N PRO A 244 -13.73 2.13 9.05
CA PRO A 244 -14.03 2.54 10.42
C PRO A 244 -13.29 3.82 10.84
N ALA A 245 -12.03 4.00 10.43
CA ALA A 245 -11.30 5.21 10.74
C ALA A 245 -11.93 6.44 10.10
N ILE A 246 -12.33 6.33 8.84
CA ILE A 246 -13.03 7.40 8.12
C ILE A 246 -14.39 7.70 8.78
N GLN A 247 -15.14 6.66 9.17
CA GLN A 247 -16.38 6.80 9.93
C GLN A 247 -16.17 7.58 11.24
N SER A 248 -15.06 7.28 11.95
CA SER A 248 -14.75 7.89 13.23
C SER A 248 -14.57 9.41 13.16
N LEU A 249 -14.21 9.93 11.98
CA LEU A 249 -14.08 11.37 11.74
C LEU A 249 -15.44 12.08 11.67
N ILE A 250 -16.54 11.36 11.46
CA ILE A 250 -17.87 11.95 11.23
C ILE A 250 -18.78 11.66 12.42
N THR A 251 -19.06 10.38 12.65
CA THR A 251 -20.10 9.93 13.59
C THR A 251 -19.53 9.18 14.80
N GLY A 252 -18.19 9.13 14.92
CA GLY A 252 -17.54 8.07 15.69
C GLY A 252 -17.96 7.98 17.15
N ASP A 253 -18.18 6.77 17.65
CA ASP A 253 -18.49 6.53 19.07
C ASP A 253 -17.26 6.07 19.87
N GLY A 254 -16.13 5.85 19.18
CA GLY A 254 -14.85 5.41 19.75
C GLY A 254 -14.58 3.91 19.62
N SER A 255 -15.52 3.13 19.06
CA SER A 255 -15.35 1.69 18.83
C SER A 255 -14.51 1.35 17.59
N GLU A 256 -14.27 2.30 16.70
CA GLU A 256 -13.76 2.05 15.35
C GLU A 256 -12.31 1.55 15.34
N LEU A 257 -11.44 2.10 16.20
CA LEU A 257 -10.06 1.61 16.35
C LEU A 257 -10.03 0.16 16.86
N ALA A 258 -10.93 -0.18 17.79
CA ALA A 258 -11.03 -1.55 18.31
C ALA A 258 -11.53 -2.51 17.22
N ALA A 259 -12.48 -2.10 16.39
CA ALA A 259 -12.95 -2.86 15.23
C ALA A 259 -11.81 -3.15 14.25
N VAL A 260 -11.01 -2.14 13.89
CA VAL A 260 -9.85 -2.31 13.00
C VAL A 260 -8.84 -3.30 13.58
N ARG A 261 -8.49 -3.17 14.86
CA ARG A 261 -7.57 -4.10 15.54
C ARG A 261 -8.11 -5.54 15.56
N ALA A 262 -9.40 -5.70 15.86
CA ALA A 262 -10.06 -7.01 15.85
C ALA A 262 -10.04 -7.63 14.44
N GLY A 263 -10.36 -6.84 13.42
CA GLY A 263 -10.32 -7.26 12.02
C GLY A 263 -8.93 -7.67 11.55
N LEU A 264 -7.91 -6.86 11.82
CA LEU A 264 -6.51 -7.18 11.51
C LEU A 264 -6.04 -8.47 12.20
N ALA A 265 -6.38 -8.65 13.49
CA ALA A 265 -6.07 -9.87 14.22
C ALA A 265 -6.77 -11.10 13.62
N ALA A 266 -8.05 -10.97 13.24
CA ALA A 266 -8.80 -12.05 12.60
C ALA A 266 -8.22 -12.40 11.23
N LEU A 267 -7.91 -11.40 10.39
CA LEU A 267 -7.27 -11.59 9.09
C LEU A 267 -5.92 -12.28 9.25
N SER A 268 -5.07 -11.83 10.17
CA SER A 268 -3.78 -12.49 10.46
C SER A 268 -3.97 -13.94 10.92
N THR A 269 -5.00 -14.23 11.70
CA THR A 269 -5.24 -15.57 12.26
C THR A 269 -5.78 -16.55 11.22
N TYR A 270 -6.74 -16.12 10.39
CA TYR A 270 -7.48 -17.01 9.50
C TYR A 270 -6.99 -16.98 8.05
N HIS A 271 -6.30 -15.92 7.66
CA HIS A 271 -5.86 -15.69 6.28
C HIS A 271 -4.41 -15.18 6.17
N GLY A 272 -3.72 -14.93 7.28
CA GLY A 272 -2.40 -14.32 7.29
C GLY A 272 -1.32 -15.15 6.58
N GLN A 273 -0.38 -14.45 5.96
CA GLN A 273 0.82 -15.00 5.33
C GLN A 273 2.07 -14.29 5.85
N ALA A 274 3.24 -14.91 5.67
CA ALA A 274 4.51 -14.43 6.24
C ALA A 274 4.88 -12.97 5.91
N HIS A 275 4.42 -12.43 4.77
CA HIS A 275 4.65 -11.04 4.34
C HIS A 275 3.78 -10.00 5.06
N GLY A 276 2.93 -10.41 6.01
CA GLY A 276 2.14 -9.53 6.87
C GLY A 276 0.72 -9.22 6.40
N LEU A 277 0.36 -9.63 5.18
CA LEU A 277 -1.01 -9.49 4.66
C LEU A 277 -1.77 -10.82 4.74
N PHE A 278 -3.08 -10.72 4.53
CA PHE A 278 -3.94 -11.88 4.32
C PHE A 278 -3.88 -12.38 2.88
N SER A 279 -4.13 -13.67 2.65
CA SER A 279 -4.32 -14.22 1.31
C SER A 279 -5.71 -13.88 0.77
N GLY A 280 -5.76 -13.63 -0.54
CA GLY A 280 -6.99 -13.44 -1.27
C GLY A 280 -6.73 -13.49 -2.77
N ASP A 281 -7.15 -14.60 -3.40
CA ASP A 281 -7.06 -14.83 -4.86
C ASP A 281 -8.44 -14.59 -5.49
N GLU A 282 -8.91 -13.34 -5.40
CA GLU A 282 -10.30 -12.82 -5.51
C GLU A 282 -10.98 -12.69 -4.13
N TRP A 283 -11.05 -13.77 -3.35
CA TRP A 283 -11.59 -13.76 -1.98
C TRP A 283 -10.62 -14.34 -0.97
N LEU A 284 -10.85 -14.02 0.30
CA LEU A 284 -10.10 -14.52 1.44
C LEU A 284 -9.87 -16.05 1.40
N SER A 285 -8.59 -16.45 1.34
CA SER A 285 -8.22 -17.79 0.86
C SER A 285 -7.56 -18.72 1.89
N GLY A 286 -7.23 -18.23 3.08
CA GLY A 286 -6.74 -19.06 4.21
C GLY A 286 -5.25 -18.88 4.46
N THR A 287 -4.65 -19.65 5.37
CA THR A 287 -3.25 -19.45 5.79
C THR A 287 -2.22 -20.24 4.99
N HIS A 288 -2.65 -21.15 4.12
CA HIS A 288 -1.71 -22.02 3.39
C HIS A 288 -0.75 -21.19 2.49
N PRO A 289 0.56 -21.45 2.47
CA PRO A 289 1.55 -20.62 1.77
C PRO A 289 1.44 -20.63 0.24
N SER A 290 0.60 -21.51 -0.30
CA SER A 290 0.23 -21.54 -1.73
C SER A 290 -1.01 -20.71 -2.08
N GLN A 291 -1.72 -20.12 -1.11
CA GLN A 291 -2.85 -19.25 -1.42
C GLN A 291 -2.35 -17.96 -2.06
N GLY A 292 -3.12 -17.45 -3.03
CA GLY A 292 -2.74 -16.26 -3.77
C GLY A 292 -2.98 -14.99 -2.97
N LEU A 293 -2.30 -13.93 -3.37
CA LEU A 293 -2.54 -12.57 -2.91
C LEU A 293 -2.53 -11.64 -4.12
N GLU A 294 -3.68 -11.03 -4.37
CA GLU A 294 -3.88 -10.06 -5.44
C GLU A 294 -3.06 -8.78 -5.23
N LEU A 295 -2.42 -8.26 -6.29
CA LEU A 295 -1.64 -7.01 -6.25
C LEU A 295 -2.47 -5.78 -5.88
N CYS A 296 -3.72 -5.67 -6.33
CA CYS A 296 -4.63 -4.58 -5.90
C CYS A 296 -4.81 -4.58 -4.38
N ALA A 297 -4.96 -5.75 -3.76
CA ALA A 297 -5.10 -5.85 -2.31
C ALA A 297 -3.82 -5.38 -1.60
N VAL A 298 -2.64 -5.60 -2.17
CA VAL A 298 -1.38 -5.07 -1.64
C VAL A 298 -1.40 -3.53 -1.62
N VAL A 299 -1.62 -2.88 -2.76
CA VAL A 299 -1.54 -1.42 -2.84
C VAL A 299 -2.66 -0.71 -2.07
N GLU A 300 -3.86 -1.30 -2.01
CA GLU A 300 -4.96 -0.78 -1.19
C GLU A 300 -4.73 -0.99 0.30
N TYR A 301 -4.06 -2.08 0.70
CA TYR A 301 -3.68 -2.30 2.10
C TYR A 301 -2.67 -1.25 2.55
N LEU A 302 -1.68 -0.91 1.72
CA LEU A 302 -0.74 0.19 2.00
C LEU A 302 -1.50 1.49 2.24
N PHE A 303 -2.38 1.87 1.31
CA PHE A 303 -3.16 3.09 1.44
C PHE A 303 -4.07 3.08 2.68
N SER A 304 -4.63 1.93 3.05
CA SER A 304 -5.37 1.80 4.31
C SER A 304 -4.50 2.03 5.54
N MET A 305 -3.29 1.45 5.61
CA MET A 305 -2.39 1.68 6.75
C MET A 305 -1.95 3.14 6.86
N GLU A 306 -1.73 3.81 5.72
CA GLU A 306 -1.44 5.25 5.63
C GLU A 306 -2.58 6.11 6.20
N GLN A 307 -3.83 5.78 5.89
CA GLN A 307 -4.99 6.47 6.46
C GLN A 307 -5.17 6.15 7.95
N LEU A 308 -4.99 4.90 8.37
CA LEU A 308 -5.13 4.48 9.76
C LEU A 308 -4.12 5.19 10.68
N VAL A 309 -2.84 5.27 10.28
CA VAL A 309 -1.84 6.00 11.08
C VAL A 309 -2.13 7.50 11.12
N SER A 310 -2.64 8.09 10.03
CA SER A 310 -2.99 9.52 10.00
C SER A 310 -4.19 9.83 10.89
N ILE A 311 -5.23 8.99 10.87
CA ILE A 311 -6.48 9.23 11.59
C ILE A 311 -6.34 8.88 13.08
N PHE A 312 -5.80 7.70 13.41
CA PHE A 312 -5.71 7.23 14.80
C PHE A 312 -4.39 7.58 15.49
N GLY A 313 -3.31 7.80 14.74
CA GLY A 313 -2.02 8.17 15.31
C GLY A 313 -1.32 7.06 16.08
N GLU A 314 -1.58 5.80 15.74
CA GLU A 314 -1.01 4.60 16.35
C GLU A 314 0.16 4.06 15.50
N ALA A 315 1.33 3.88 16.12
CA ALA A 315 2.55 3.45 15.43
C ALA A 315 2.46 2.07 14.77
N GLU A 316 1.61 1.18 15.29
CA GLU A 316 1.46 -0.19 14.78
C GLU A 316 1.05 -0.23 13.30
N PHE A 317 0.27 0.75 12.84
CA PHE A 317 -0.11 0.85 11.43
C PHE A 317 1.09 1.20 10.54
N GLY A 318 2.08 1.93 11.07
CA GLY A 318 3.36 2.14 10.40
C GLY A 318 4.21 0.86 10.31
N ASP A 319 4.14 -0.02 11.31
CA ASP A 319 4.80 -1.34 11.26
C ASP A 319 4.20 -2.23 10.17
N LEU A 320 2.86 -2.27 10.08
CA LEU A 320 2.14 -3.01 9.05
C LEU A 320 2.37 -2.43 7.65
N LEU A 321 2.42 -1.10 7.53
CA LEU A 321 2.73 -0.41 6.28
C LEU A 321 4.11 -0.82 5.75
N GLU A 322 5.16 -0.74 6.57
CA GLU A 322 6.53 -1.11 6.16
C GLU A 322 6.66 -2.60 5.84
N LEU A 323 6.00 -3.45 6.62
CA LEU A 323 5.99 -4.89 6.39
C LEU A 323 5.38 -5.23 5.03
N ALA A 324 4.25 -4.62 4.67
CA ALA A 324 3.65 -4.81 3.36
C ALA A 324 4.51 -4.20 2.22
N ALA A 325 4.99 -2.96 2.40
CA ALA A 325 5.69 -2.19 1.38
C ALA A 325 7.03 -2.82 0.98
N PHE A 326 7.81 -3.32 1.94
CA PHE A 326 9.15 -3.85 1.66
C PHE A 326 9.16 -5.35 1.32
N ASN A 327 8.00 -6.01 1.38
CA ASN A 327 7.86 -7.43 1.08
C ASN A 327 6.87 -7.66 -0.07
N ALA A 328 5.57 -7.60 0.21
CA ALA A 328 4.52 -7.99 -0.74
C ALA A 328 4.52 -7.15 -2.03
N LEU A 329 4.76 -5.84 -1.94
CA LEU A 329 4.75 -4.94 -3.10
C LEU A 329 5.83 -5.29 -4.15
N PRO A 330 7.14 -5.24 -3.83
CA PRO A 330 8.19 -5.52 -4.80
C PRO A 330 8.23 -6.98 -5.28
N ALA A 331 7.72 -7.93 -4.49
CA ALA A 331 7.69 -9.35 -4.86
C ALA A 331 6.74 -9.68 -6.02
N THR A 332 5.72 -8.85 -6.24
CA THR A 332 4.66 -9.05 -7.25
C THR A 332 4.97 -8.34 -8.57
N ILE A 333 6.08 -7.59 -8.63
CA ILE A 333 6.48 -6.76 -9.77
C ILE A 333 7.88 -7.17 -10.22
N SER A 334 8.14 -7.25 -11.52
CA SER A 334 9.48 -7.53 -12.02
C SER A 334 10.46 -6.42 -11.62
N ALA A 335 11.73 -6.78 -11.44
CA ALA A 335 12.75 -5.85 -10.95
C ALA A 335 12.94 -4.59 -11.83
N ASP A 336 12.60 -4.69 -13.11
CA ASP A 336 12.65 -3.61 -14.10
C ASP A 336 11.31 -2.89 -14.31
N TRP A 337 10.27 -3.24 -13.54
CA TRP A 337 8.92 -2.67 -13.64
C TRP A 337 8.24 -2.86 -15.00
N THR A 338 8.64 -3.86 -15.79
CA THR A 338 8.05 -4.13 -17.12
C THR A 338 6.96 -5.20 -17.11
N SER A 339 6.76 -5.89 -15.99
CA SER A 339 5.73 -6.91 -15.83
C SER A 339 5.32 -7.05 -14.35
N HIS A 340 4.12 -7.56 -14.10
CA HIS A 340 3.60 -7.81 -12.74
C HIS A 340 2.79 -9.10 -12.71
N GLN A 341 2.54 -9.62 -11.52
CA GLN A 341 1.57 -10.70 -11.29
C GLN A 341 0.22 -10.14 -10.86
N TYR A 342 -0.85 -10.88 -11.16
CA TYR A 342 -2.13 -10.65 -10.50
C TYR A 342 -2.04 -11.23 -9.08
N ASP A 343 -1.75 -12.53 -8.98
CA ASP A 343 -1.62 -13.27 -7.72
C ASP A 343 -0.18 -13.73 -7.48
N GLN A 344 0.38 -13.38 -6.32
CA GLN A 344 1.64 -13.91 -5.80
C GLN A 344 1.41 -14.96 -4.68
N GLN A 345 2.45 -15.74 -4.32
CA GLN A 345 2.41 -16.72 -3.21
C GLN A 345 3.55 -16.51 -2.21
N ALA A 346 3.36 -16.94 -0.96
CA ALA A 346 4.46 -16.98 0.02
C ALA A 346 5.53 -18.01 -0.40
N ASN A 347 5.11 -19.22 -0.76
CA ASN A 347 5.95 -20.25 -1.37
C ASN A 347 5.68 -20.33 -2.88
N GLN A 348 6.40 -19.52 -3.66
CA GLN A 348 6.23 -19.39 -5.11
C GLN A 348 7.37 -20.12 -5.84
N ILE A 349 7.16 -21.38 -6.18
CA ILE A 349 8.18 -22.21 -6.86
C ILE A 349 8.19 -22.08 -8.38
N SER A 350 7.11 -21.55 -8.96
CA SER A 350 6.99 -21.33 -10.41
C SER A 350 5.87 -20.34 -10.71
N CYS A 351 6.06 -19.53 -11.75
CA CYS A 351 5.07 -18.60 -12.28
C CYS A 351 4.64 -19.07 -13.67
N THR A 352 3.46 -19.66 -13.81
CA THR A 352 3.03 -20.37 -15.03
C THR A 352 1.52 -20.30 -15.24
N VAL A 353 1.06 -20.50 -16.48
CA VAL A 353 -0.35 -20.77 -16.77
C VAL A 353 -0.66 -22.19 -16.32
N ALA A 354 -1.19 -22.35 -15.12
CA ALA A 354 -1.51 -23.66 -14.56
C ALA A 354 -2.54 -23.56 -13.44
N ASP A 355 -3.37 -24.61 -13.31
CA ASP A 355 -4.35 -24.69 -12.24
C ASP A 355 -3.67 -24.67 -10.87
N ARG A 356 -4.15 -23.80 -10.00
CA ARG A 356 -3.74 -23.64 -8.61
C ARG A 356 -4.97 -23.74 -7.73
N PRO A 357 -4.84 -23.92 -6.40
CA PRO A 357 -5.99 -24.04 -5.52
C PRO A 357 -6.62 -22.67 -5.22
N TRP A 358 -6.88 -21.88 -6.27
CA TRP A 358 -7.35 -20.50 -6.26
C TRP A 358 -8.73 -20.38 -6.90
N SER A 359 -9.42 -19.27 -6.65
CA SER A 359 -10.61 -18.87 -7.40
C SER A 359 -10.28 -18.22 -8.73
N ASN A 360 -9.17 -17.49 -8.80
CA ASN A 360 -8.71 -16.87 -10.04
C ASN A 360 -8.20 -17.89 -11.05
N GLY A 361 -8.14 -17.44 -12.31
CA GLY A 361 -7.77 -18.25 -13.45
C GLY A 361 -6.30 -18.68 -13.45
N PRO A 362 -5.96 -19.71 -14.26
CA PRO A 362 -4.60 -20.26 -14.33
C PRO A 362 -3.50 -19.26 -14.70
N ASP A 363 -3.85 -18.16 -15.37
CA ASP A 363 -2.94 -17.12 -15.84
C ASP A 363 -2.65 -16.01 -14.82
N ALA A 364 -3.33 -16.00 -13.68
CA ALA A 364 -3.16 -14.99 -12.63
C ALA A 364 -1.76 -14.95 -12.00
N ASN A 365 -1.00 -16.05 -12.08
CA ASN A 365 0.35 -16.13 -11.50
C ASN A 365 1.47 -15.67 -12.45
N LEU A 366 1.18 -15.29 -13.70
CA LEU A 366 2.21 -14.89 -14.64
C LEU A 366 2.79 -13.51 -14.31
N PHE A 367 4.02 -13.25 -14.72
CA PHE A 367 4.54 -11.89 -14.84
C PHE A 367 4.18 -11.36 -16.23
N GLY A 368 3.26 -10.41 -16.34
CA GLY A 368 2.85 -9.86 -17.64
C GLY A 368 2.35 -8.43 -17.61
N LEU A 369 1.82 -8.00 -18.76
CA LEU A 369 1.15 -6.71 -18.92
C LEU A 369 -0.25 -6.71 -18.34
N GLU A 370 -1.01 -7.78 -18.54
CA GLU A 370 -2.39 -7.94 -18.05
C GLU A 370 -2.63 -9.42 -17.72
N PRO A 371 -1.97 -9.96 -16.68
CA PRO A 371 -2.28 -11.30 -16.20
C PRO A 371 -3.71 -11.32 -15.63
N HIS A 372 -4.53 -12.26 -16.08
CA HIS A 372 -5.91 -12.45 -15.63
C HIS A 372 -6.87 -11.28 -15.92
N PHE A 373 -6.95 -10.28 -15.02
CA PHE A 373 -7.75 -9.06 -15.20
C PHE A 373 -6.89 -7.80 -15.11
N GLY A 374 -7.24 -6.78 -15.89
CA GLY A 374 -6.54 -5.49 -15.91
C GLY A 374 -6.70 -4.58 -14.70
N CYS A 375 -7.40 -4.96 -13.63
CA CYS A 375 -7.51 -4.11 -12.44
C CYS A 375 -6.14 -3.88 -11.80
N CYS A 376 -5.34 -4.94 -11.61
CA CYS A 376 -3.98 -4.84 -11.09
C CYS A 376 -3.08 -4.03 -12.01
N THR A 377 -3.22 -4.22 -13.33
CA THR A 377 -2.50 -3.46 -14.36
C THR A 377 -2.73 -1.97 -14.23
N ALA A 378 -3.96 -1.55 -13.92
CA ALA A 378 -4.31 -0.15 -13.71
C ALA A 378 -3.95 0.34 -12.30
N ASN A 379 -4.07 -0.49 -11.26
CA ASN A 379 -4.02 -0.03 -9.88
C ASN A 379 -2.62 -0.09 -9.23
N LEU A 380 -1.71 -0.92 -9.75
CA LEU A 380 -0.39 -1.17 -9.13
C LEU A 380 0.47 0.09 -8.91
N HIS A 381 0.18 1.17 -9.65
CA HIS A 381 1.02 2.36 -9.73
C HIS A 381 1.05 3.19 -8.45
N GLN A 382 0.11 3.02 -7.53
CA GLN A 382 0.01 3.90 -6.37
C GLN A 382 0.95 3.55 -5.20
N GLY A 383 1.51 2.32 -5.15
CA GLY A 383 2.24 1.81 -3.98
C GLY A 383 3.40 2.68 -3.51
N TRP A 384 4.47 2.83 -4.30
CA TRP A 384 5.61 3.66 -3.90
C TRP A 384 5.30 5.16 -3.79
N PRO A 385 4.57 5.79 -4.73
CA PRO A 385 4.26 7.21 -4.64
C PRO A 385 3.50 7.56 -3.36
N LYS A 386 2.51 6.75 -2.97
CA LYS A 386 1.73 7.02 -1.76
C LYS A 386 2.51 6.76 -0.48
N LEU A 387 3.37 5.73 -0.47
CA LEU A 387 4.31 5.53 0.64
C LEU A 387 5.19 6.76 0.86
N VAL A 388 5.77 7.31 -0.22
CA VAL A 388 6.61 8.53 -0.15
C VAL A 388 5.83 9.69 0.48
N SER A 389 4.60 9.93 0.02
CA SER A 389 3.77 11.03 0.54
C SER A 389 3.36 10.87 2.01
N HIS A 390 3.46 9.67 2.57
CA HIS A 390 3.10 9.37 3.96
C HIS A 390 4.31 9.04 4.85
N LEU A 391 5.55 9.15 4.37
CA LEU A 391 6.74 8.96 5.22
C LEU A 391 6.73 9.93 6.42
N TRP A 392 6.22 11.14 6.19
CA TRP A 392 6.10 12.21 7.17
C TRP A 392 4.70 12.82 7.18
N LEU A 393 4.21 13.13 8.38
CA LEU A 393 2.93 13.80 8.63
C LEU A 393 3.15 15.02 9.54
N GLY A 394 2.20 15.96 9.54
CA GLY A 394 2.13 17.03 10.54
C GLY A 394 1.52 16.52 11.85
N ASP A 395 1.92 17.05 12.99
CA ASP A 395 1.41 16.63 14.32
C ASP A 395 0.17 17.42 14.81
N GLN A 396 -0.40 18.28 13.95
CA GLN A 396 -1.47 19.24 14.26
C GLN A 396 -1.10 20.33 15.29
N GLN A 397 0.16 20.43 15.70
CA GLN A 397 0.69 21.35 16.71
C GLN A 397 1.95 22.09 16.22
N GLY A 398 2.19 22.11 14.91
CA GLY A 398 3.35 22.76 14.28
C GLY A 398 4.63 21.91 14.28
N GLY A 399 4.57 20.64 14.60
CA GLY A 399 5.66 19.67 14.50
C GLY A 399 5.44 18.62 13.41
N LEU A 400 6.33 17.63 13.36
CA LEU A 400 6.33 16.55 12.37
C LEU A 400 6.35 15.17 13.01
N VAL A 401 5.87 14.19 12.25
CA VAL A 401 5.77 12.77 12.63
C VAL A 401 6.41 11.92 11.54
N ALA A 402 7.44 11.16 11.89
CA ALA A 402 8.02 10.13 11.03
C ALA A 402 7.22 8.84 11.15
N VAL A 403 6.43 8.54 10.11
CA VAL A 403 5.65 7.29 10.00
C VAL A 403 6.53 6.17 9.45
N GLY A 404 7.33 6.44 8.43
CA GLY A 404 8.20 5.46 7.80
C GLY A 404 9.60 6.03 7.59
N TYR A 405 10.60 5.15 7.55
CA TYR A 405 11.97 5.57 7.29
C TYR A 405 12.40 5.17 5.88
N ALA A 406 12.77 6.15 5.08
CA ALA A 406 13.43 5.95 3.80
C ALA A 406 14.12 7.27 3.41
N PRO A 407 15.17 7.21 2.58
CA PRO A 407 15.87 8.42 2.16
C PRO A 407 14.91 9.37 1.42
N CYS A 408 14.74 10.58 1.95
CA CYS A 408 13.84 11.59 1.43
C CYS A 408 14.24 13.00 1.91
N ARG A 409 13.66 14.03 1.28
CA ARG A 409 13.73 15.42 1.75
C ARG A 409 12.31 15.92 2.00
N VAL A 410 12.07 16.49 3.18
CA VAL A 410 10.80 17.13 3.52
C VAL A 410 11.00 18.65 3.49
N GLU A 411 10.13 19.37 2.79
CA GLU A 411 10.16 20.84 2.71
C GLU A 411 8.80 21.41 3.12
N THR A 412 8.71 21.98 4.32
CA THR A 412 7.44 22.43 4.90
C THR A 412 7.64 23.58 5.90
N GLU A 413 6.57 24.01 6.55
CA GLU A 413 6.59 24.96 7.66
C GLU A 413 6.33 24.25 8.99
N VAL A 414 7.00 24.71 10.05
CA VAL A 414 6.88 24.22 11.43
C VAL A 414 6.76 25.39 12.41
N ALA A 415 6.28 25.09 13.63
CA ALA A 415 5.95 26.07 14.66
C ALA A 415 5.10 27.22 14.08
N ASP A 416 5.47 28.47 14.38
CA ASP A 416 4.80 29.67 13.87
C ASP A 416 5.30 30.08 12.47
N GLY A 417 5.34 29.14 11.52
CA GLY A 417 5.71 29.38 10.12
C GLY A 417 7.22 29.48 9.87
N ALA A 418 8.06 28.78 10.63
CA ALA A 418 9.48 28.64 10.31
C ALA A 418 9.65 27.66 9.14
N ARG A 419 10.49 28.01 8.15
CA ARG A 419 10.71 27.13 7.00
C ARG A 419 11.71 26.05 7.36
N LEU A 420 11.31 24.80 7.14
CA LEU A 420 12.08 23.60 7.45
C LEU A 420 12.41 22.84 6.16
N GLY A 421 13.70 22.57 5.97
CA GLY A 421 14.19 21.46 5.16
C GLY A 421 14.65 20.33 6.08
N LEU A 422 14.12 19.11 5.92
CA LEU A 422 14.55 17.94 6.68
C LEU A 422 15.10 16.90 5.70
N GLU A 423 16.41 16.70 5.72
CA GLU A 423 17.05 15.64 4.92
C GLU A 423 17.12 14.36 5.75
N VAL A 424 16.45 13.30 5.26
CA VAL A 424 16.49 11.96 5.83
C VAL A 424 17.42 11.10 5.00
N THR A 425 18.44 10.55 5.64
CA THR A 425 19.51 9.78 5.02
C THR A 425 19.64 8.39 5.64
N GLY A 426 20.34 7.51 4.93
CA GLY A 426 20.55 6.13 5.35
C GLY A 426 20.04 5.13 4.32
N GLU A 427 20.18 3.86 4.67
CA GLU A 427 19.86 2.72 3.81
C GLU A 427 18.78 1.82 4.45
N TYR A 428 18.00 2.35 5.42
CA TYR A 428 16.80 1.66 5.92
C TYR A 428 15.85 1.32 4.75
N PRO A 429 15.26 0.12 4.69
CA PRO A 429 15.19 -0.93 5.71
C PRO A 429 16.37 -1.93 5.72
N PHE A 430 17.39 -1.74 4.88
CA PHE A 430 18.52 -2.67 4.77
C PHE A 430 19.61 -2.44 5.82
N ARG A 431 19.55 -1.31 6.51
CA ARG A 431 20.43 -0.90 7.62
C ARG A 431 19.59 -0.42 8.80
N GLU A 432 20.27 -0.37 9.95
CA GLU A 432 19.68 -0.05 11.25
C GLU A 432 19.74 1.45 11.55
N SER A 433 20.52 2.24 10.79
CA SER A 433 20.71 3.67 11.03
C SER A 433 19.88 4.56 10.10
N VAL A 434 19.32 5.61 10.68
CA VAL A 434 18.61 6.69 10.00
C VAL A 434 19.21 8.01 10.47
N GLY A 435 19.70 8.82 9.54
CA GLY A 435 20.19 10.16 9.81
C GLY A 435 19.14 11.20 9.46
N LEU A 436 18.95 12.21 10.29
CA LEU A 436 18.10 13.37 9.99
C LEU A 436 18.91 14.65 10.17
N ALA A 437 18.89 15.54 9.18
CA ALA A 437 19.53 16.84 9.24
C ALA A 437 18.47 17.94 9.11
N VAL A 438 18.45 18.85 10.09
CA VAL A 438 17.50 19.96 10.20
C VAL A 438 18.10 21.21 9.57
N GLU A 439 17.45 21.73 8.54
CA GLU A 439 17.73 23.01 7.88
C GLU A 439 16.62 23.99 8.25
N LEU A 440 16.94 25.11 8.91
CA LEU A 440 15.95 26.06 9.42
C LEU A 440 16.31 27.50 9.04
N ASP A 441 15.32 28.29 8.61
CA ASP A 441 15.54 29.72 8.36
C ASP A 441 15.66 30.56 9.66
N ARG A 442 15.13 30.05 10.77
CA ARG A 442 15.30 30.59 12.12
C ARG A 442 15.12 29.49 13.17
N PRO A 443 15.72 29.62 14.37
CA PRO A 443 15.43 28.71 15.48
C PRO A 443 13.93 28.66 15.78
N ALA A 444 13.41 27.46 15.99
CA ALA A 444 11.99 27.22 16.23
C ALA A 444 11.80 26.09 17.23
N ARG A 445 10.79 26.21 18.10
CA ARG A 445 10.41 25.17 19.05
C ARG A 445 9.25 24.36 18.51
N PHE A 446 9.47 23.09 18.26
CA PHE A 446 8.45 22.16 17.80
C PHE A 446 8.83 20.72 18.16
N ALA A 447 7.89 19.80 18.00
CA ALA A 447 8.11 18.39 18.26
C ALA A 447 8.44 17.62 16.98
N LEU A 448 9.48 16.79 17.04
CA LEU A 448 9.71 15.68 16.12
C LEU A 448 9.23 14.39 16.81
N ARG A 449 8.24 13.72 16.22
CA ARG A 449 7.74 12.42 16.68
C ARG A 449 8.31 11.33 15.79
N LEU A 450 9.19 10.50 16.34
CA LEU A 450 9.85 9.43 15.59
C LEU A 450 9.18 8.11 15.92
N ARG A 451 8.59 7.39 14.94
CA ARG A 451 8.05 6.05 15.20
C ARG A 451 9.17 5.15 15.70
N ILE A 452 8.94 4.49 16.82
CA ILE A 452 9.79 3.37 17.22
C ILE A 452 9.07 2.09 16.79
N PRO A 453 9.62 1.33 15.81
CA PRO A 453 8.97 0.12 15.35
C PRO A 453 8.77 -0.89 16.49
N GLY A 454 7.64 -1.59 16.51
CA GLY A 454 7.32 -2.55 17.58
C GLY A 454 8.29 -3.73 17.69
N TRP A 455 9.01 -4.05 16.61
CA TRP A 455 10.06 -5.08 16.59
C TRP A 455 11.40 -4.61 17.19
N CYS A 456 11.61 -3.30 17.39
CA CYS A 456 12.89 -2.75 17.83
C CYS A 456 12.98 -2.67 19.35
N ALA A 457 13.68 -3.61 19.98
CA ALA A 457 13.80 -3.69 21.44
C ALA A 457 14.67 -2.58 22.06
N THR A 458 15.77 -2.20 21.39
CA THR A 458 16.82 -1.31 21.95
C THR A 458 17.11 -0.11 21.04
N PRO A 459 16.11 0.74 20.75
CA PRO A 459 16.31 1.93 19.94
C PRO A 459 17.23 2.92 20.66
N ALA A 460 18.09 3.60 19.91
CA ALA A 460 18.98 4.63 20.44
C ALA A 460 18.93 5.87 19.55
N LEU A 461 19.05 7.05 20.16
CA LEU A 461 19.08 8.32 19.46
C LEU A 461 20.25 9.16 19.99
N ALA A 462 20.97 9.80 19.07
CA ALA A 462 21.88 10.89 19.40
C ALA A 462 21.44 12.17 18.69
N ILE A 463 21.61 13.32 19.35
CA ILE A 463 21.42 14.64 18.75
C ILE A 463 22.76 15.38 18.84
N ASN A 464 23.31 15.78 17.69
CA ASN A 464 24.63 16.43 17.59
C ASN A 464 25.75 15.63 18.27
N GLY A 465 25.69 14.29 18.18
CA GLY A 465 26.65 13.37 18.79
C GLY A 465 26.39 13.02 20.25
N GLU A 466 25.46 13.71 20.93
CA GLU A 466 25.13 13.46 22.32
C GLU A 466 23.93 12.50 22.43
N PRO A 467 24.04 11.38 23.18
CA PRO A 467 22.93 10.46 23.39
C PRO A 467 21.73 11.14 24.07
N VAL A 468 20.53 10.83 23.57
CA VAL A 468 19.26 11.34 24.11
C VAL A 468 18.38 10.18 24.52
N ALA A 469 17.87 10.23 25.75
CA ALA A 469 16.94 9.24 26.27
C ALA A 469 15.59 9.32 25.54
N LEU A 470 15.01 8.17 25.21
CA LEU A 470 13.73 8.03 24.50
C LEU A 470 12.60 7.67 25.48
N ASP A 471 12.54 8.39 26.60
CA ASP A 471 11.63 8.10 27.71
C ASP A 471 10.19 8.52 27.43
N ARG A 472 10.00 9.65 26.75
CA ARG A 472 8.67 10.14 26.36
C ARG A 472 8.20 9.42 25.10
N ARG A 473 7.26 8.49 25.26
CA ARG A 473 6.62 7.76 24.17
C ARG A 473 5.12 7.92 24.20
N GLU A 474 4.54 8.30 23.07
CA GLU A 474 3.10 8.47 22.90
C GLU A 474 2.66 7.64 21.70
N ARG A 475 1.77 6.64 21.92
CA ARG A 475 1.25 5.75 20.88
C ARG A 475 2.32 5.12 19.98
N GLY A 476 3.49 4.80 20.57
CA GLY A 476 4.64 4.20 19.88
C GLY A 476 5.60 5.19 19.18
N PHE A 477 5.39 6.50 19.33
CA PHE A 477 6.29 7.53 18.82
C PHE A 477 7.13 8.12 19.96
N ALA A 478 8.45 8.18 19.79
CA ALA A 478 9.32 8.95 20.66
C ALA A 478 9.13 10.45 20.36
N VAL A 479 8.85 11.25 21.40
CA VAL A 479 8.51 12.67 21.23
C VAL A 479 9.68 13.56 21.65
N LEU A 480 10.27 14.25 20.67
CA LEU A 480 11.39 15.16 20.85
C LEU A 480 10.91 16.61 20.67
N GLU A 481 10.49 17.23 21.77
CA GLU A 481 10.06 18.62 21.75
C GLU A 481 11.14 19.53 22.35
N ARG A 482 11.73 20.38 21.50
CA ARG A 482 12.80 21.29 21.88
C ARG A 482 12.88 22.47 20.92
N GLU A 483 13.72 23.44 21.25
CA GLU A 483 14.20 24.41 20.27
C GLU A 483 15.21 23.71 19.35
N TRP A 484 14.90 23.70 18.07
CA TRP A 484 15.76 23.23 16.99
C TRP A 484 16.47 24.40 16.33
N ARG A 485 17.69 24.15 15.86
CA ARG A 485 18.53 25.13 15.17
C ARG A 485 18.98 24.58 13.83
N ASP A 486 19.28 25.48 12.92
CA ASP A 486 19.90 25.13 11.64
C ASP A 486 21.18 24.33 11.86
N GLY A 487 21.30 23.20 11.16
CA GLY A 487 22.42 22.28 11.26
C GLY A 487 22.32 21.23 12.37
N ASP A 488 21.25 21.21 13.17
CA ASP A 488 21.01 20.12 14.12
C ASP A 488 20.89 18.77 13.39
N ARG A 489 21.53 17.75 13.96
CA ARG A 489 21.58 16.38 13.40
C ARG A 489 21.07 15.37 14.40
N LEU A 490 20.20 14.48 13.93
CA LEU A 490 19.72 13.33 14.68
C LEU A 490 20.27 12.05 14.03
N GLU A 491 20.72 11.12 14.86
CA GLU A 491 21.13 9.78 14.45
C GLU A 491 20.28 8.77 15.22
N LEU A 492 19.31 8.16 14.53
CA LEU A 492 18.45 7.13 15.07
C LEU A 492 19.01 5.75 14.69
N SER A 493 19.26 4.91 15.69
CA SER A 493 19.63 3.51 15.54
C SER A 493 18.46 2.62 15.95
N LEU A 494 18.10 1.70 15.06
CA LEU A 494 17.04 0.72 15.21
C LEU A 494 17.63 -0.69 15.03
N PRO A 495 18.30 -1.25 16.04
CA PRO A 495 18.92 -2.58 15.95
C PRO A 495 17.91 -3.65 15.53
N MET A 496 18.23 -4.42 14.49
CA MET A 496 17.34 -5.42 13.90
C MET A 496 17.82 -6.82 14.25
N GLU A 497 17.16 -7.44 15.22
CA GLU A 497 17.38 -8.85 15.55
C GLU A 497 16.74 -9.78 14.51
N VAL A 498 17.32 -10.97 14.35
CA VAL A 498 16.74 -12.02 13.50
C VAL A 498 15.72 -12.80 14.31
N GLU A 499 14.48 -12.86 13.83
CA GLU A 499 13.37 -13.56 14.45
C GLU A 499 12.94 -14.76 13.58
N VAL A 500 12.67 -15.90 14.22
CA VAL A 500 12.04 -17.06 13.60
C VAL A 500 10.57 -17.11 14.03
N VAL A 501 9.67 -16.88 13.07
CA VAL A 501 8.21 -16.83 13.30
C VAL A 501 7.59 -18.16 12.90
N ARG A 502 6.81 -18.77 13.79
CA ARG A 502 6.07 -20.01 13.53
C ARG A 502 4.71 -19.73 12.90
N HIS A 503 4.31 -20.60 11.97
CA HIS A 503 3.04 -20.51 11.25
C HIS A 503 2.08 -21.63 11.64
N GLN A 504 0.86 -21.60 11.11
CA GLN A 504 -0.14 -22.66 11.34
C GLN A 504 0.24 -23.97 10.67
N GLU A 505 0.75 -23.89 9.44
CA GLU A 505 1.43 -25.02 8.80
C GLU A 505 2.75 -25.30 9.53
N PRO A 506 3.26 -26.56 9.58
CA PRO A 506 4.45 -26.95 10.33
C PRO A 506 5.73 -26.37 9.72
N SER A 507 5.86 -25.05 9.83
CA SER A 507 6.81 -24.23 9.10
C SER A 507 7.12 -22.95 9.85
N VAL A 508 8.21 -22.31 9.43
CA VAL A 508 8.69 -21.05 9.96
C VAL A 508 9.05 -20.08 8.85
N SER A 509 8.94 -18.79 9.12
CA SER A 509 9.57 -17.73 8.32
C SER A 509 10.62 -17.01 9.16
N VAL A 510 11.58 -16.37 8.49
CA VAL A 510 12.63 -15.59 9.15
C VAL A 510 12.38 -14.11 8.89
N ARG A 511 12.52 -13.26 9.90
CA ARG A 511 12.37 -11.80 9.80
C ARG A 511 13.59 -11.10 10.39
N ARG A 512 13.92 -9.93 9.88
CA ARG A 512 14.89 -9.01 10.48
C ARG A 512 14.44 -7.58 10.20
N GLY A 513 14.07 -6.87 11.27
CA GLY A 513 13.40 -5.57 11.13
C GLY A 513 12.08 -5.70 10.36
N PRO A 514 11.76 -4.80 9.42
CA PRO A 514 10.55 -4.90 8.61
C PRO A 514 10.67 -5.90 7.44
N LEU A 515 11.83 -6.55 7.25
CA LEU A 515 12.08 -7.46 6.14
C LEU A 515 11.78 -8.91 6.53
N VAL A 516 10.97 -9.58 5.72
CA VAL A 516 10.76 -11.03 5.72
C VAL A 516 11.80 -11.65 4.79
N TYR A 517 12.35 -12.80 5.13
CA TYR A 517 13.38 -13.47 4.35
C TYR A 517 12.85 -14.76 3.74
N ALA A 518 13.32 -15.05 2.54
CA ALA A 518 12.97 -16.23 1.79
C ALA A 518 14.22 -16.87 1.18
N LEU A 519 14.18 -18.18 1.01
CA LEU A 519 15.14 -18.92 0.20
C LEU A 519 14.86 -18.60 -1.28
N PRO A 520 15.76 -17.91 -2.00
CA PRO A 520 15.56 -17.64 -3.41
C PRO A 520 15.75 -18.93 -4.21
N ILE A 521 14.93 -19.10 -5.23
CA ILE A 521 15.08 -20.19 -6.21
C ILE A 521 15.67 -19.56 -7.48
N ALA A 522 16.67 -20.20 -8.08
CA ALA A 522 17.20 -19.73 -9.36
C ALA A 522 16.09 -19.68 -10.41
N GLU A 523 16.04 -18.59 -11.19
CA GLU A 523 14.90 -18.26 -12.04
C GLU A 523 15.26 -18.49 -13.52
N ASP A 524 14.45 -19.29 -14.23
CA ASP A 524 14.49 -19.45 -15.70
C ASP A 524 13.28 -18.73 -16.32
N TRP A 525 13.52 -17.50 -16.80
CA TRP A 525 12.52 -16.65 -17.42
C TRP A 525 12.33 -17.00 -18.89
N ARG A 526 11.11 -17.40 -19.27
CA ARG A 526 10.77 -17.75 -20.66
C ARG A 526 9.58 -16.92 -21.14
N PRO A 527 9.66 -16.29 -22.32
CA PRO A 527 8.54 -15.51 -22.84
C PRO A 527 7.38 -16.45 -23.18
N LEU A 528 6.17 -16.07 -22.76
CA LEU A 528 4.91 -16.66 -23.21
C LEU A 528 4.31 -15.84 -24.34
N ARG A 529 4.32 -14.51 -24.21
CA ARG A 529 3.88 -13.57 -25.24
C ARG A 529 4.89 -12.46 -25.34
N THR A 530 5.57 -12.37 -26.48
CA THR A 530 6.51 -11.28 -26.74
C THR A 530 5.75 -10.03 -27.15
N ARG A 531 6.02 -8.91 -26.47
CA ARG A 531 5.54 -7.58 -26.83
C ARG A 531 6.73 -6.65 -27.00
N LYS A 532 6.50 -5.46 -27.57
CA LYS A 532 7.56 -4.46 -27.79
C LYS A 532 8.29 -4.08 -26.50
N ARG A 533 7.57 -3.96 -25.37
CA ARG A 533 8.12 -3.52 -24.08
C ARG A 533 7.69 -4.40 -22.90
N PHE A 534 6.40 -4.72 -22.80
CA PHE A 534 5.82 -5.43 -21.66
C PHE A 534 5.44 -6.86 -22.05
N SER A 535 6.44 -7.74 -22.17
CA SER A 535 6.20 -9.15 -22.51
C SER A 535 5.57 -9.89 -21.34
N ASP A 536 4.82 -10.95 -21.65
CA ASP A 536 4.28 -11.87 -20.65
C ASP A 536 5.25 -13.05 -20.51
N TRP A 537 5.60 -13.40 -19.28
CA TRP A 537 6.64 -14.35 -18.91
C TRP A 537 6.10 -15.46 -18.03
N LYS A 538 6.60 -16.67 -18.26
CA LYS A 538 6.63 -17.71 -17.23
C LYS A 538 8.02 -17.75 -16.60
N VAL A 539 8.06 -18.14 -15.34
CA VAL A 539 9.30 -18.29 -14.57
C VAL A 539 9.33 -19.70 -13.99
N LEU A 540 10.34 -20.48 -14.38
CA LEU A 540 10.51 -21.87 -13.96
C LEU A 540 11.67 -21.98 -12.95
N PRO A 541 11.60 -22.94 -12.01
CA PRO A 541 12.68 -23.16 -11.06
C PRO A 541 13.90 -23.77 -11.78
N ALA A 542 15.06 -23.16 -11.57
CA ALA A 542 16.36 -23.62 -12.07
C ALA A 542 17.29 -24.13 -10.95
N SER A 543 16.80 -24.20 -9.72
CA SER A 543 17.51 -24.78 -8.58
C SER A 543 16.59 -25.60 -7.69
N GLN A 544 17.19 -26.43 -6.85
CA GLN A 544 16.51 -27.16 -5.79
C GLN A 544 15.88 -26.18 -4.79
N TRP A 545 14.65 -26.45 -4.33
CA TRP A 545 13.89 -25.57 -3.43
C TRP A 545 13.41 -26.26 -2.14
N GLN A 546 13.42 -27.60 -2.10
CA GLN A 546 12.82 -28.41 -1.02
C GLN A 546 13.67 -28.43 0.27
N TYR A 547 14.14 -27.28 0.73
CA TYR A 547 14.97 -27.21 1.94
C TYR A 547 14.12 -26.88 3.16
N GLY A 548 14.38 -27.58 4.27
CA GLY A 548 13.94 -27.20 5.60
C GLY A 548 15.07 -26.50 6.35
N LEU A 549 14.70 -25.64 7.29
CA LEU A 549 15.63 -24.88 8.13
C LEU A 549 16.04 -25.72 9.35
N ASP A 550 17.33 -25.83 9.64
CA ASP A 550 17.82 -26.53 10.84
C ASP A 550 17.54 -25.69 12.11
N ALA A 551 16.94 -26.29 13.14
CA ALA A 551 16.51 -25.59 14.37
C ALA A 551 17.66 -24.94 15.14
N ASP A 552 18.83 -25.57 15.15
CA ASP A 552 20.04 -25.07 15.82
C ASP A 552 20.87 -24.15 14.91
N ALA A 553 20.40 -23.83 13.71
CA ALA A 553 21.14 -22.95 12.81
C ALA A 553 21.08 -21.50 13.28
N GLY A 554 22.25 -20.96 13.61
CA GLY A 554 22.42 -19.51 13.74
C GLY A 554 22.24 -18.79 12.40
N PHE A 555 22.06 -17.47 12.48
CA PHE A 555 22.02 -16.59 11.31
C PHE A 555 23.22 -15.65 11.32
N GLU A 556 23.96 -15.63 10.22
CA GLU A 556 24.96 -14.61 9.97
C GLU A 556 24.41 -13.59 8.97
N ILE A 557 24.56 -12.31 9.30
CA ILE A 557 24.09 -11.21 8.48
C ILE A 557 25.21 -10.81 7.52
N GLU A 558 24.95 -10.95 6.22
CA GLU A 558 25.85 -10.50 5.16
C GLU A 558 25.32 -9.20 4.56
N LEU A 559 26.09 -8.11 4.63
CA LEU A 559 25.71 -6.81 4.09
C LEU A 559 26.44 -6.54 2.77
N ALA A 560 25.72 -5.99 1.79
CA ALA A 560 26.25 -5.48 0.54
C ALA A 560 25.73 -4.06 0.28
N GLY A 561 26.45 -3.27 -0.53
CA GLY A 561 26.01 -1.92 -0.88
C GLY A 561 24.65 -1.91 -1.57
N VAL A 562 23.79 -0.94 -1.21
CA VAL A 562 22.47 -0.79 -1.82
C VAL A 562 22.62 -0.35 -3.28
N ARG A 563 22.04 -1.14 -4.20
CA ARG A 563 22.06 -0.88 -5.65
C ARG A 563 20.80 -0.11 -6.07
N ARG A 564 20.78 0.36 -7.32
CA ARG A 564 19.61 1.00 -7.95
C ARG A 564 18.34 0.15 -7.79
N GLN A 565 18.46 -1.17 -7.92
CA GLN A 565 17.38 -2.12 -7.69
C GLN A 565 17.72 -3.06 -6.52
N PRO A 566 17.36 -2.70 -5.28
CA PRO A 566 17.67 -3.52 -4.10
C PRO A 566 16.76 -4.75 -3.98
N PHE A 567 15.64 -4.79 -4.69
CA PHE A 567 14.68 -5.89 -4.71
C PHE A 567 14.96 -6.88 -5.85
N GLN A 568 16.23 -7.20 -6.09
CA GLN A 568 16.68 -8.27 -6.98
C GLN A 568 17.55 -9.24 -6.18
N ALA A 569 17.19 -10.53 -6.11
CA ALA A 569 17.85 -11.51 -5.23
C ALA A 569 19.38 -11.59 -5.40
N THR A 570 19.87 -11.52 -6.64
CA THR A 570 21.31 -11.51 -6.95
C THR A 570 22.04 -10.26 -6.44
N GLN A 571 21.32 -9.18 -6.18
CA GLN A 571 21.81 -7.88 -5.72
C GLN A 571 21.28 -7.49 -4.33
N ALA A 572 20.66 -8.41 -3.59
CA ALA A 572 20.06 -8.14 -2.29
C ALA A 572 21.07 -7.44 -1.35
N PRO A 573 20.75 -6.25 -0.80
CA PRO A 573 21.67 -5.48 0.04
C PRO A 573 21.96 -6.10 1.41
N VAL A 574 21.17 -7.09 1.79
CA VAL A 574 21.31 -7.86 3.03
C VAL A 574 20.91 -9.31 2.73
N ARG A 575 21.67 -10.26 3.27
CA ARG A 575 21.36 -11.70 3.23
C ARG A 575 21.53 -12.29 4.61
N LEU A 576 20.78 -13.35 4.88
CA LEU A 576 20.99 -14.17 6.07
C LEU A 576 21.58 -15.51 5.64
N ARG A 577 22.81 -15.79 6.06
CA ARG A 577 23.43 -17.09 5.89
C ARG A 577 23.04 -17.97 7.08
N THR A 578 22.48 -19.13 6.77
CA THR A 578 22.02 -20.12 7.75
C THR A 578 22.27 -21.54 7.20
N ARG A 579 21.66 -22.57 7.79
CA ARG A 579 21.81 -23.96 7.36
C ARG A 579 20.46 -24.66 7.25
N GLY A 580 20.42 -25.66 6.39
CA GLY A 580 19.24 -26.51 6.24
C GLY A 580 19.56 -27.81 5.53
N ARG A 581 18.57 -28.69 5.48
CA ARG A 581 18.66 -30.00 4.81
C ARG A 581 17.57 -30.14 3.76
N LEU A 582 17.84 -30.96 2.75
CA LEU A 582 16.84 -31.32 1.76
C LEU A 582 15.74 -32.17 2.41
N VAL A 583 14.48 -31.81 2.19
CA VAL A 583 13.29 -32.53 2.65
C VAL A 583 12.73 -33.35 1.48
N ARG A 584 13.06 -34.63 1.45
CA ARG A 584 12.84 -35.52 0.31
C ARG A 584 11.36 -35.79 0.01
N ASN A 585 10.52 -35.73 1.04
CA ASN A 585 9.08 -35.95 0.94
C ASN A 585 8.27 -34.67 0.71
N TRP A 586 8.91 -33.53 0.44
CA TRP A 586 8.22 -32.28 0.13
C TRP A 586 8.02 -32.11 -1.38
N GLY A 587 6.80 -32.38 -1.84
CA GLY A 587 6.44 -32.42 -3.25
C GLY A 587 5.64 -31.22 -3.76
N LEU A 588 5.13 -31.37 -4.97
CA LEU A 588 4.20 -30.43 -5.61
C LEU A 588 2.75 -30.83 -5.33
N LYS A 589 1.87 -29.84 -5.21
CA LYS A 589 0.42 -30.03 -5.20
C LYS A 589 -0.24 -28.89 -5.95
N HIS A 590 -1.07 -29.20 -6.95
CA HIS A 590 -1.74 -28.21 -7.81
C HIS A 590 -0.79 -27.10 -8.31
N ASN A 591 0.33 -27.52 -8.93
CA ASN A 591 1.36 -26.63 -9.50
C ASN A 591 1.99 -25.62 -8.52
N SER A 592 1.83 -25.84 -7.22
CA SER A 592 2.44 -25.07 -6.13
C SER A 592 3.26 -26.00 -5.25
N ALA A 593 4.10 -25.43 -4.38
CA ALA A 593 4.68 -26.21 -3.29
C ALA A 593 3.53 -26.79 -2.44
N ALA A 594 3.59 -28.09 -2.14
CA ALA A 594 2.66 -28.69 -1.19
C ALA A 594 2.83 -28.05 0.20
N ALA A 595 1.90 -28.30 1.10
CA ALA A 595 2.08 -27.95 2.52
C ALA A 595 3.43 -28.47 3.01
N PRO A 596 4.19 -27.68 3.79
CA PRO A 596 5.36 -28.16 4.52
C PRO A 596 5.02 -29.49 5.24
N PRO A 597 5.83 -30.56 5.08
CA PRO A 597 5.49 -31.85 5.67
C PRO A 597 5.50 -31.80 7.20
N LEU A 598 4.49 -32.41 7.83
CA LEU A 598 4.44 -32.57 9.29
C LEU A 598 5.66 -33.34 9.83
N VAL A 599 6.11 -34.34 9.07
CA VAL A 599 7.33 -35.11 9.35
C VAL A 599 8.23 -34.97 8.13
N CYS A 600 9.39 -34.33 8.32
CA CYS A 600 10.35 -34.10 7.25
C CYS A 600 11.29 -35.32 7.09
N ASP A 601 11.32 -35.91 5.89
CA ASP A 601 12.31 -36.92 5.54
C ASP A 601 13.61 -36.24 5.10
N VAL A 602 14.57 -36.19 6.02
CA VAL A 602 15.92 -35.66 5.82
C VAL A 602 16.98 -36.76 5.94
N GLU A 603 16.57 -38.04 5.88
CA GLU A 603 17.50 -39.15 6.09
C GLU A 603 18.60 -39.17 5.01
N GLY A 604 19.84 -39.23 5.48
CA GLY A 604 21.03 -39.20 4.61
C GLY A 604 21.26 -37.89 3.88
N GLN A 605 20.61 -36.79 4.29
CA GLN A 605 20.83 -35.45 3.72
C GLN A 605 21.78 -34.64 4.59
N ASP A 606 22.86 -34.14 3.98
CA ASP A 606 23.80 -33.26 4.67
C ASP A 606 23.17 -31.89 4.94
N SER A 607 23.52 -31.31 6.08
CA SER A 607 23.23 -29.90 6.36
C SER A 607 24.09 -29.03 5.44
N VAL A 608 23.47 -28.19 4.63
CA VAL A 608 24.12 -27.31 3.65
C VAL A 608 23.89 -25.84 4.01
N PRO A 609 24.80 -24.92 3.63
CA PRO A 609 24.55 -23.49 3.79
C PRO A 609 23.38 -23.04 2.91
N LEU A 610 22.49 -22.23 3.50
CA LEU A 610 21.40 -21.55 2.81
C LEU A 610 21.63 -20.03 2.90
N HIS A 611 21.33 -19.31 1.82
CA HIS A 611 21.37 -17.85 1.79
C HIS A 611 19.95 -17.33 1.57
N LEU A 612 19.36 -16.76 2.62
CA LEU A 612 18.06 -16.14 2.53
C LEU A 612 18.21 -14.68 2.09
N VAL A 613 17.31 -14.22 1.24
CA VAL A 613 17.22 -12.83 0.77
C VAL A 613 15.89 -12.22 1.20
N PRO A 614 15.74 -10.89 1.26
CA PRO A 614 14.45 -10.27 1.53
C PRO A 614 13.40 -10.77 0.54
N TYR A 615 12.19 -11.07 1.03
CA TYR A 615 11.06 -11.63 0.29
C TYR A 615 10.78 -10.84 -0.99
N GLY A 616 10.78 -9.51 -0.89
CA GLY A 616 10.61 -8.58 -2.01
C GLY A 616 11.61 -8.77 -3.15
N SER A 617 12.75 -9.40 -2.89
CA SER A 617 13.84 -9.58 -3.84
C SER A 617 13.73 -10.84 -4.70
N ALA A 618 12.93 -11.84 -4.30
CA ALA A 618 12.87 -13.15 -4.93
C ALA A 618 11.54 -13.38 -5.64
N ARG A 619 11.54 -13.63 -6.95
CA ARG A 619 10.29 -13.89 -7.70
C ARG A 619 9.92 -15.36 -7.62
N LEU A 620 10.91 -16.24 -7.62
CA LEU A 620 10.72 -17.61 -7.14
C LEU A 620 11.36 -17.78 -5.76
N ARG A 621 10.61 -18.34 -4.81
CA ARG A 621 10.97 -18.32 -3.39
C ARG A 621 10.28 -19.40 -2.57
N ILE A 622 10.94 -19.79 -1.48
CA ILE A 622 10.32 -20.45 -0.33
C ILE A 622 10.48 -19.53 0.89
N THR A 623 9.36 -19.09 1.46
CA THR A 623 9.32 -18.16 2.60
C THR A 623 8.92 -18.86 3.89
N GLU A 624 7.98 -19.81 3.80
CA GLU A 624 7.57 -20.67 4.90
C GLU A 624 8.27 -22.02 4.75
N LEU A 625 9.38 -22.18 5.48
CA LEU A 625 10.26 -23.35 5.42
C LEU A 625 9.82 -24.39 6.46
N PRO A 626 9.87 -25.69 6.16
CA PRO A 626 9.79 -26.73 7.18
C PRO A 626 10.85 -26.52 8.27
N TYR A 627 10.48 -26.67 9.54
CA TYR A 627 11.41 -26.52 10.66
C TYR A 627 11.95 -27.88 11.09
N LEU A 628 13.26 -28.07 10.98
CA LEU A 628 13.91 -29.36 11.17
C LEU A 628 14.52 -29.46 12.57
N PRO A 629 14.22 -30.52 13.34
CA PRO A 629 14.83 -30.76 14.64
C PRO A 629 16.31 -31.16 14.56
#